data_AF-A0A956AYJ5-F1
#
_entry.id   AF-A0A956AYJ5-F1
#
_cell.length_a   1.000
_cell.length_b   1.000
_cell.length_c   1.000
_cell.angle_alpha   90.00
_cell.angle_beta   90.00
_cell.angle_gamma   90.00
#
_symmetry.space_group_name_H-M   'P 1'
#
loop_
_entity.id
_entity.type
_entity.pdbx_description
1 polymer ?
#
loop_
_entity_poly.entity_id
_entity_poly.type
_entity_poly.pdbx_seq_one_letter_code
_entity_poly.pdbx_strand_id
1 'polypeptide(L)'
;RDTDRYVGSSGSSARRAPVCVRDPGAAPAPEPAPQDPVPPAEDPAEEPAAPAEDPVPGLPADPPAASGVACGELGVGASGRCEDGLALRCVNGVVQAADCAAFGQPCGVGAGRQAACVPLESATPRNLPQCPAAGFVGTCQANVAIWCENSASFAVDCTWFGKACTPESGDGLGYWCR
;
A
#
# COMPACT_ATOMS: atom_id res chain seq x y z
N ARG A 1 58.52 13.70 11.72
CA ARG A 1 57.89 12.41 11.33
C ARG A 1 56.44 12.73 11.09
N ASP A 2 56.07 12.66 9.82
CA ASP A 2 54.90 13.22 9.16
C ASP A 2 53.55 12.88 9.77
N THR A 3 52.72 13.91 9.88
CA THR A 3 51.27 13.81 9.99
C THR A 3 50.68 14.06 8.60
N ASP A 4 50.41 12.97 7.87
CA ASP A 4 49.75 13.03 6.56
C ASP A 4 48.30 13.49 6.72
N ARG A 5 48.00 14.61 6.07
CA ARG A 5 46.65 15.17 5.91
C ARG A 5 45.91 14.33 4.86
N TYR A 6 44.87 13.62 5.30
CA TYR A 6 43.90 13.04 4.39
C TYR A 6 42.96 14.16 3.87
N VAL A 7 43.24 14.68 2.68
CA VAL A 7 42.34 15.58 1.95
C VAL A 7 41.38 14.69 1.16
N GLY A 8 40.20 14.45 1.72
CA GLY A 8 39.10 13.78 1.01
C GLY A 8 38.54 14.69 -0.08
N SER A 9 38.87 14.39 -1.33
CA SER A 9 38.28 15.01 -2.53
C SER A 9 36.78 14.79 -2.58
N SER A 10 36.01 15.85 -2.35
CA SER A 10 34.58 15.93 -2.65
C SER A 10 34.35 15.92 -4.17
N GLY A 11 34.35 14.72 -4.76
CA GLY A 11 33.92 14.51 -6.14
C GLY A 11 32.41 14.67 -6.26
N SER A 12 31.94 15.88 -6.58
CA SER A 12 30.57 16.16 -6.98
C SER A 12 30.29 15.48 -8.33
N SER A 13 29.96 14.19 -8.32
CA SER A 13 29.34 13.54 -9.47
C SER A 13 27.91 14.06 -9.60
N ALA A 14 27.73 15.08 -10.43
CA ALA A 14 26.43 15.46 -10.97
C ALA A 14 25.86 14.25 -11.73
N ARG A 15 25.12 13.40 -11.04
CA ARG A 15 24.35 12.31 -11.64
C ARG A 15 23.28 12.97 -12.50
N ARG A 16 23.51 13.02 -13.81
CA ARG A 16 22.47 13.37 -14.78
C ARG A 16 21.33 12.38 -14.57
N ALA A 17 20.13 12.89 -14.29
CA ALA A 17 18.93 12.09 -14.31
C ALA A 17 18.85 11.37 -15.67
N PRO A 18 18.53 10.06 -15.70
CA PRO A 18 18.30 9.37 -16.96
C PRO A 18 17.14 10.07 -17.66
N VAL A 19 17.43 10.67 -18.82
CA VAL A 19 16.41 11.20 -19.72
C VAL A 19 15.72 9.98 -20.31
N CYS A 20 14.43 9.80 -20.01
CA CYS A 20 13.60 8.80 -20.68
C CYS A 20 13.49 9.19 -22.16
N VAL A 21 14.39 8.67 -22.99
CA VAL A 21 14.24 8.70 -24.43
C VAL A 21 13.09 7.75 -24.75
N ARG A 22 11.95 8.30 -25.16
CA ARG A 22 10.86 7.51 -25.76
C ARG A 22 11.46 6.74 -26.92
N ASP A 23 11.39 5.42 -26.87
CA ASP A 23 11.76 4.56 -27.98
C ASP A 23 10.83 4.89 -29.16
N PRO A 24 11.34 5.47 -30.26
CA PRO A 24 10.52 5.86 -31.40
C PRO A 24 10.10 4.64 -32.26
N GLY A 25 10.54 3.43 -31.90
CA GLY A 25 10.28 2.18 -32.62
C GLY A 25 9.23 1.28 -31.98
N ALA A 26 8.63 1.67 -30.84
CA ALA A 26 7.52 0.93 -30.28
C ALA A 26 6.32 0.99 -31.24
N ALA A 27 6.06 -0.12 -31.93
CA ALA A 27 4.88 -0.29 -32.77
C ALA A 27 3.63 0.04 -31.95
N PRO A 28 2.64 0.75 -32.54
CA PRO A 28 1.38 1.00 -31.86
C PRO A 28 0.79 -0.33 -31.39
N ALA A 29 0.31 -0.35 -30.15
CA ALA A 29 -0.39 -1.50 -29.62
C ALA A 29 -1.52 -1.88 -30.61
N PRO A 30 -1.70 -3.18 -30.90
CA PRO A 30 -2.75 -3.62 -31.82
C PRO A 30 -4.08 -3.09 -31.31
N GLU A 31 -4.87 -2.52 -32.22
CA GLU A 31 -6.21 -2.05 -31.94
C GLU A 31 -7.01 -3.22 -31.35
N PRO A 32 -7.70 -3.04 -30.21
CA PRO A 32 -8.46 -4.12 -29.60
C PRO A 32 -9.48 -4.64 -30.62
N ALA A 33 -9.50 -5.96 -30.80
CA ALA A 33 -10.46 -6.60 -31.70
C ALA A 33 -11.89 -6.16 -31.34
N PRO A 34 -12.77 -6.00 -32.35
CA PRO A 34 -14.17 -5.66 -32.11
C PRO A 34 -14.77 -6.70 -31.16
N GLN A 35 -15.27 -6.22 -30.02
CA GLN A 35 -15.92 -7.08 -29.04
C GLN A 35 -17.21 -7.62 -29.66
N ASP A 36 -17.41 -8.94 -29.55
CA ASP A 36 -18.68 -9.56 -29.90
C ASP A 36 -19.83 -8.85 -29.17
N PRO A 37 -20.99 -8.68 -29.82
CA PRO A 37 -22.14 -8.02 -29.20
C PRO A 37 -22.51 -8.76 -27.91
N VAL A 38 -22.51 -8.03 -26.80
CA VAL A 38 -22.95 -8.53 -25.50
C VAL A 38 -24.40 -9.02 -25.67
N PRO A 39 -24.71 -10.30 -25.37
CA PRO A 39 -26.07 -10.79 -25.45
C PRO A 39 -26.96 -9.94 -24.54
N PRO A 40 -28.25 -9.74 -24.92
CA PRO A 40 -29.18 -9.00 -24.08
C PRO A 40 -29.21 -9.62 -22.69
N ALA A 41 -29.09 -8.77 -21.67
CA ALA A 41 -29.18 -9.19 -20.28
C ALA A 41 -30.51 -9.94 -20.08
N GLU A 42 -30.41 -11.22 -19.73
CA GLU A 42 -31.57 -12.00 -19.33
C GLU A 42 -32.17 -11.34 -18.09
N ASP A 43 -33.50 -11.18 -18.10
CA ASP A 43 -34.27 -10.63 -16.99
C ASP A 43 -33.90 -11.39 -15.72
N PRO A 44 -33.41 -10.72 -14.65
CA PRO A 44 -32.99 -11.41 -13.44
C PRO A 44 -34.20 -12.14 -12.87
N ALA A 45 -34.19 -13.47 -12.99
CA ALA A 45 -35.17 -14.32 -12.36
C ALA A 45 -35.29 -13.90 -10.90
N GLU A 46 -36.53 -13.63 -10.49
CA GLU A 46 -36.94 -13.23 -9.15
C GLU A 46 -36.22 -14.11 -8.12
N GLU A 47 -35.15 -13.56 -7.54
CA GLU A 47 -34.29 -14.28 -6.62
C GLU A 47 -35.12 -14.58 -5.36
N PRO A 48 -35.33 -15.87 -5.01
CA PRO A 48 -36.15 -16.21 -3.86
C PRO A 48 -35.53 -15.57 -2.62
N ALA A 49 -36.35 -14.83 -1.87
CA ALA A 49 -35.95 -14.14 -0.66
C ALA A 49 -35.07 -15.06 0.21
N ALA A 50 -33.81 -14.65 0.39
CA ALA A 50 -32.86 -15.39 1.20
C ALA A 50 -33.49 -15.68 2.57
N PRO A 51 -33.41 -16.92 3.08
CA PRO A 51 -33.88 -17.23 4.42
C PRO A 51 -33.18 -16.31 5.41
N ALA A 52 -33.94 -15.75 6.35
CA ALA A 52 -33.41 -14.86 7.38
C ALA A 52 -32.23 -15.55 8.06
N GLU A 53 -31.04 -15.00 7.88
CA GLU A 53 -29.83 -15.57 8.47
C GLU A 53 -29.94 -15.46 10.00
N ASP A 54 -29.79 -16.60 10.68
CA ASP A 54 -29.70 -16.66 12.13
C ASP A 54 -28.55 -15.73 12.60
N PRO A 55 -28.77 -14.92 13.65
CA PRO A 55 -27.77 -13.98 14.14
C PRO A 55 -26.49 -14.74 14.51
N VAL A 56 -25.40 -14.46 13.79
CA VAL A 56 -24.09 -15.10 13.99
C VAL A 56 -23.65 -14.89 15.45
N PRO A 57 -23.63 -15.94 16.30
CA PRO A 57 -23.19 -15.81 17.68
C PRO A 57 -21.69 -15.54 17.70
N GLY A 58 -21.27 -14.41 18.26
CA GLY A 58 -19.86 -14.15 18.54
C GLY A 58 -19.17 -13.12 17.64
N LEU A 59 -19.91 -12.27 16.92
CA LEU A 59 -19.33 -11.01 16.47
C LEU A 59 -18.83 -10.26 17.71
N PRO A 60 -17.53 -9.91 17.80
CA PRO A 60 -17.01 -9.15 18.93
C PRO A 60 -17.82 -7.85 19.01
N ALA A 61 -18.34 -7.56 20.20
CA ALA A 61 -19.04 -6.31 20.46
C ALA A 61 -18.18 -5.16 19.91
N ASP A 62 -18.82 -4.22 19.19
CA ASP A 62 -18.16 -3.01 18.70
C ASP A 62 -17.23 -2.49 19.81
N PRO A 63 -15.92 -2.34 19.54
CA PRO A 63 -15.00 -1.88 20.55
C PRO A 63 -15.57 -0.58 21.12
N PRO A 64 -15.57 -0.39 22.46
CA PRO A 64 -16.17 0.78 23.07
C PRO A 64 -15.59 2.01 22.39
N ALA A 65 -16.47 2.85 21.84
CA ALA A 65 -16.07 4.07 21.15
C ALA A 65 -15.10 4.84 22.06
N ALA A 66 -13.83 4.88 21.66
CA ALA A 66 -12.80 5.52 22.45
C ALA A 66 -13.23 6.98 22.69
N SER A 67 -13.19 7.34 23.97
CA SER A 67 -13.91 8.46 24.56
C SER A 67 -13.50 9.82 23.96
N GLY A 68 -14.43 10.51 23.31
CA GLY A 68 -14.62 11.97 23.33
C GLY A 68 -13.46 12.92 22.98
N VAL A 69 -12.27 12.46 22.63
CA VAL A 69 -11.15 13.36 22.32
C VAL A 69 -11.38 14.02 20.97
N ALA A 70 -11.27 15.35 20.94
CA ALA A 70 -11.40 16.11 19.71
C ALA A 70 -10.24 15.78 18.77
N CYS A 71 -10.53 15.60 17.48
CA CYS A 71 -9.52 15.20 16.50
C CYS A 71 -8.28 16.13 16.44
N GLY A 72 -8.48 17.42 16.72
CA GLY A 72 -7.42 18.42 16.76
C GLY A 72 -6.41 18.21 17.89
N GLU A 73 -6.83 17.67 19.05
CA GLU A 73 -5.95 17.49 20.21
C GLU A 73 -4.95 16.34 20.00
N LEU A 74 -5.37 15.29 19.28
CA LEU A 74 -4.52 14.14 18.98
C LEU A 74 -3.75 14.30 17.66
N GLY A 75 -3.95 15.38 16.91
CA GLY A 75 -3.34 15.55 15.58
C GLY A 75 -3.84 14.52 14.56
N VAL A 76 -5.08 14.05 14.71
CA VAL A 76 -5.73 13.14 13.76
C VAL A 76 -6.46 13.99 12.73
N GLY A 77 -5.85 14.17 11.55
CA GLY A 77 -6.46 14.90 10.44
C GLY A 77 -7.66 14.17 9.81
N ALA A 78 -8.29 14.79 8.82
CA ALA A 78 -9.43 14.21 8.09
C ALA A 78 -9.13 12.86 7.41
N SER A 79 -7.85 12.62 7.09
CA SER A 79 -7.34 11.36 6.53
C SER A 79 -7.06 10.27 7.58
N GLY A 80 -7.16 10.58 8.87
CA GLY A 80 -6.79 9.66 9.94
C GLY A 80 -5.30 9.27 9.93
N ARG A 81 -4.89 8.46 10.91
CA ARG A 81 -3.56 7.84 10.96
C ARG A 81 -3.61 6.39 11.42
N CYS A 82 -2.57 5.64 11.06
CA CYS A 82 -2.33 4.33 11.64
C CYS A 82 -1.27 4.48 12.73
N GLU A 83 -1.50 3.89 13.89
CA GLU A 83 -0.59 3.92 15.03
C GLU A 83 -0.61 2.53 15.69
N ASP A 84 0.52 1.82 15.67
CA ASP A 84 0.66 0.50 16.31
C ASP A 84 -0.44 -0.52 15.97
N GLY A 85 -0.91 -0.53 14.71
CA GLY A 85 -1.98 -1.42 14.25
C GLY A 85 -3.41 -0.88 14.48
N LEU A 86 -3.56 0.27 15.14
CA LEU A 86 -4.83 0.97 15.29
C LEU A 86 -5.09 1.92 14.12
N ALA A 87 -6.28 1.83 13.53
CA ALA A 87 -6.80 2.85 12.63
C ALA A 87 -7.48 3.96 13.43
N LEU A 88 -6.83 5.11 13.51
CA LEU A 88 -7.38 6.33 14.13
C LEU A 88 -8.01 7.20 13.04
N ARG A 89 -9.33 7.40 13.10
CA ARG A 89 -10.07 8.25 12.15
C ARG A 89 -10.90 9.29 12.87
N CYS A 90 -11.06 10.45 12.24
CA CYS A 90 -11.92 11.51 12.76
C CYS A 90 -13.32 11.36 12.15
N VAL A 91 -14.33 11.07 12.98
CA VAL A 91 -15.73 10.97 12.57
C VAL A 91 -16.53 12.00 13.37
N ASN A 92 -17.08 13.00 12.67
CA ASN A 92 -17.87 14.08 13.30
C ASN A 92 -17.13 14.81 14.44
N GLY A 93 -15.82 15.02 14.29
CA GLY A 93 -15.00 15.71 15.29
C GLY A 93 -14.53 14.83 16.46
N VAL A 94 -14.92 13.56 16.47
CA VAL A 94 -14.51 12.59 17.50
C VAL A 94 -13.55 11.57 16.90
N VAL A 95 -12.46 11.27 17.60
CA VAL A 95 -11.54 10.20 17.18
C VAL A 95 -12.17 8.84 17.45
N GLN A 96 -12.31 8.04 16.40
CA GLN A 96 -12.60 6.62 16.50
C GLN A 96 -11.30 5.84 16.30
N ALA A 97 -11.08 4.86 17.15
CA ALA A 97 -9.99 3.90 17.05
C ALA A 97 -10.57 2.52 16.70
N ALA A 98 -9.99 1.85 15.72
CA ALA A 98 -10.27 0.44 15.43
C ALA A 98 -8.97 -0.36 15.50
N ASP A 99 -8.96 -1.41 16.33
CA ASP A 99 -7.85 -2.35 16.42
C ASP A 99 -7.89 -3.30 15.24
N CYS A 100 -7.02 -3.08 14.26
CA CYS A 100 -7.02 -3.90 13.05
C CYS A 100 -6.47 -5.31 13.30
N ALA A 101 -5.62 -5.49 14.32
CA ALA A 101 -5.11 -6.81 14.69
C ALA A 101 -6.23 -7.73 15.20
N ALA A 102 -7.23 -7.18 15.87
CA ALA A 102 -8.43 -7.93 16.29
C ALA A 102 -9.22 -8.51 15.09
N PHE A 103 -9.11 -7.90 13.91
CA PHE A 103 -9.73 -8.37 12.67
C PHE A 103 -8.77 -9.16 11.77
N GLY A 104 -7.52 -9.41 12.22
CA GLY A 104 -6.48 -10.00 11.37
C GLY A 104 -6.12 -9.14 10.15
N GLN A 105 -6.40 -7.84 10.23
CA GLN A 105 -6.20 -6.89 9.16
C GLN A 105 -5.08 -5.90 9.52
N PRO A 106 -4.28 -5.46 8.55
CA PRO A 106 -3.37 -4.34 8.75
C PRO A 106 -4.13 -3.01 8.73
N CYS A 107 -3.60 -2.04 9.49
CA CYS A 107 -4.04 -0.67 9.34
C CYS A 107 -3.45 -0.07 8.05
N GLY A 108 -4.32 0.45 7.18
CA GLY A 108 -3.95 1.05 5.91
C GLY A 108 -4.76 2.30 5.60
N VAL A 109 -4.84 2.63 4.32
CA VAL A 109 -5.66 3.71 3.79
C VAL A 109 -6.82 3.09 3.02
N GLY A 110 -8.03 3.19 3.55
CA GLY A 110 -9.23 2.62 2.96
C GLY A 110 -9.87 3.52 1.90
N ALA A 111 -11.07 3.13 1.47
CA ALA A 111 -11.91 3.96 0.61
C ALA A 111 -12.11 5.36 1.23
N GLY A 112 -11.94 6.41 0.42
CA GLY A 112 -12.03 7.80 0.89
C GLY A 112 -10.73 8.38 1.46
N ARG A 113 -9.58 7.69 1.31
CA ARG A 113 -8.26 8.16 1.76
C ARG A 113 -8.15 8.35 3.28
N GLN A 114 -8.94 7.58 4.03
CA GLN A 114 -8.95 7.60 5.49
C GLN A 114 -8.24 6.38 6.08
N ALA A 115 -7.74 6.49 7.31
CA ALA A 115 -7.26 5.34 8.06
C ALA A 115 -8.37 4.32 8.28
N ALA A 116 -8.11 3.07 7.89
CA ALA A 116 -9.02 1.96 8.03
C ALA A 116 -8.25 0.66 8.23
N CYS A 117 -8.90 -0.32 8.83
CA CYS A 117 -8.49 -1.71 8.72
C CYS A 117 -8.82 -2.15 7.31
N VAL A 118 -7.80 -2.48 6.54
CA VAL A 118 -7.93 -2.87 5.13
C VAL A 118 -7.56 -4.33 4.98
N PRO A 119 -8.12 -5.05 3.99
CA PRO A 119 -7.62 -6.37 3.63
C PRO A 119 -6.12 -6.35 3.44
N LEU A 120 -5.47 -7.47 3.78
CA LEU A 120 -4.01 -7.60 3.76
C LEU A 120 -3.39 -7.16 2.42
N GLU A 121 -4.05 -7.57 1.34
CA GLU A 121 -3.71 -7.26 -0.05
C GLU A 121 -3.85 -5.77 -0.43
N SER A 122 -4.57 -4.99 0.38
CA SER A 122 -4.86 -3.57 0.16
C SER A 122 -4.04 -2.64 1.07
N ALA A 123 -3.33 -3.17 2.07
CA ALA A 123 -2.49 -2.35 2.93
C ALA A 123 -1.26 -1.84 2.19
N THR A 124 -1.33 -0.59 1.76
CA THR A 124 -0.16 0.16 1.32
C THR A 124 0.58 0.71 2.55
N PRO A 125 1.87 0.38 2.76
CA PRO A 125 2.66 0.95 3.83
C PRO A 125 2.72 2.48 3.76
N ARG A 126 2.51 3.15 4.91
CA ARG A 126 2.29 4.61 5.00
C ARG A 126 3.51 5.51 4.78
N ASN A 127 4.65 4.96 4.41
CA ASN A 127 5.85 5.73 4.12
C ASN A 127 6.67 5.05 3.01
N LEU A 128 5.97 4.61 1.97
CA LEU A 128 6.68 4.17 0.79
C LEU A 128 7.43 5.36 0.19
N PRO A 129 8.75 5.24 -0.04
CA PRO A 129 9.48 6.26 -0.77
C PRO A 129 8.76 6.50 -2.10
N GLN A 130 8.44 7.76 -2.40
CA GLN A 130 7.82 8.10 -3.67
C GLN A 130 8.68 7.55 -4.81
N CYS A 131 8.02 6.99 -5.84
CA CYS A 131 8.67 6.25 -6.93
C CYS A 131 9.89 6.88 -7.62
N PRO A 132 10.13 8.21 -7.64
CA PRO A 132 11.40 8.71 -8.19
C PRO A 132 12.65 8.28 -7.40
N ALA A 133 12.54 7.81 -6.15
CA ALA A 133 13.70 7.43 -5.33
C ALA A 133 14.05 5.93 -5.33
N ALA A 134 13.06 5.04 -5.52
CA ALA A 134 13.26 3.59 -5.43
C ALA A 134 13.66 2.91 -6.76
N GLY A 135 13.47 3.58 -7.89
CA GLY A 135 13.65 2.96 -9.21
C GLY A 135 12.64 1.84 -9.48
N PHE A 136 12.59 1.34 -10.72
CA PHE A 136 11.69 0.23 -11.11
C PHE A 136 12.03 -1.09 -10.41
N VAL A 137 13.27 -1.19 -9.93
CA VAL A 137 13.87 -2.35 -9.26
C VAL A 137 13.30 -2.56 -7.85
N GLY A 138 12.80 -1.50 -7.21
CA GLY A 138 12.36 -1.54 -5.82
C GLY A 138 13.52 -1.49 -4.82
N THR A 139 13.23 -1.72 -3.54
CA THR A 139 14.18 -1.81 -2.43
C THR A 139 13.62 -2.70 -1.32
N CYS A 140 14.49 -3.37 -0.55
CA CYS A 140 14.11 -3.96 0.73
C CYS A 140 14.30 -2.96 1.86
N GLN A 141 13.27 -2.72 2.66
CA GLN A 141 13.39 -2.08 3.97
C GLN A 141 13.08 -3.12 5.05
N ALA A 142 14.14 -3.62 5.70
CA ALA A 142 14.05 -4.80 6.57
C ALA A 142 13.40 -5.99 5.84
N ASN A 143 12.24 -6.47 6.31
CA ASN A 143 11.49 -7.57 5.68
C ASN A 143 10.37 -7.09 4.75
N VAL A 144 10.31 -5.79 4.42
CA VAL A 144 9.31 -5.24 3.50
C VAL A 144 9.94 -5.03 2.13
N ALA A 145 9.43 -5.72 1.10
CA ALA A 145 9.78 -5.45 -0.28
C ALA A 145 8.94 -4.27 -0.78
N ILE A 146 9.61 -3.24 -1.29
CA ILE A 146 9.00 -2.01 -1.80
C ILE A 146 9.33 -1.93 -3.29
N TRP A 147 8.36 -1.75 -4.16
CA TRP A 147 8.61 -1.53 -5.59
C TRP A 147 7.68 -0.48 -6.18
N CYS A 148 7.96 -0.13 -7.42
CA CYS A 148 7.18 0.86 -8.15
C CYS A 148 6.68 0.27 -9.45
N GLU A 149 5.39 0.37 -9.68
CA GLU A 149 4.74 -0.05 -10.90
C GLU A 149 3.79 1.06 -11.35
N ASN A 150 3.90 1.49 -12.60
CA ASN A 150 3.07 2.57 -13.16
C ASN A 150 3.04 3.86 -12.32
N SER A 151 4.16 4.24 -11.70
CA SER A 151 4.29 5.39 -10.78
C SER A 151 3.53 5.26 -9.45
N ALA A 152 2.93 4.11 -9.17
CA ALA A 152 2.39 3.76 -7.85
C ALA A 152 3.43 2.96 -7.07
N SER A 153 3.57 3.28 -5.79
CA SER A 153 4.43 2.53 -4.87
C SER A 153 3.64 1.38 -4.27
N PHE A 154 4.22 0.19 -4.32
CA PHE A 154 3.69 -1.03 -3.73
C PHE A 154 4.66 -1.52 -2.67
N ALA A 155 4.12 -2.24 -1.68
CA ALA A 155 4.96 -2.98 -0.79
C ALA A 155 4.26 -4.17 -0.17
N VAL A 156 5.07 -5.14 0.24
CA VAL A 156 4.63 -6.38 0.85
C VAL A 156 5.56 -6.73 2.00
N ASP A 157 4.99 -7.13 3.15
CA ASP A 157 5.76 -7.66 4.27
C ASP A 157 6.02 -9.15 4.06
N CYS A 158 7.30 -9.52 3.91
CA CYS A 158 7.73 -10.88 3.67
C CYS A 158 7.58 -11.79 4.89
N THR A 159 7.53 -11.21 6.10
CA THR A 159 7.40 -12.02 7.33
C THR A 159 6.08 -12.77 7.40
N TRP A 160 5.01 -12.23 6.79
CA TRP A 160 3.74 -12.92 6.69
C TRP A 160 3.80 -14.23 5.91
N PHE A 161 4.73 -14.35 4.97
CA PHE A 161 4.95 -15.58 4.21
C PHE A 161 6.01 -16.50 4.86
N GLY A 162 6.57 -16.11 6.01
CA GLY A 162 7.74 -16.76 6.59
C GLY A 162 8.99 -16.61 5.72
N LYS A 163 9.07 -15.51 4.97
CA LYS A 163 10.08 -15.22 3.97
C LYS A 163 10.92 -14.01 4.37
N ALA A 164 12.13 -13.92 3.83
CA ALA A 164 12.97 -12.74 3.98
C ALA A 164 12.86 -11.87 2.73
N CYS A 165 12.93 -10.55 2.90
CA CYS A 165 13.13 -9.66 1.76
C CYS A 165 14.57 -9.77 1.30
N THR A 166 14.80 -10.23 0.07
CA THR A 166 16.16 -10.38 -0.48
C THR A 166 16.28 -9.71 -1.84
N PRO A 167 17.41 -9.04 -2.14
CA PRO A 167 17.68 -8.60 -3.50
C PRO A 167 17.83 -9.81 -4.41
N GLU A 168 17.18 -9.77 -5.56
CA GLU A 168 17.39 -10.77 -6.61
C GLU A 168 18.77 -10.55 -7.23
N SER A 169 19.61 -11.57 -7.13
CA SER A 169 20.92 -11.62 -7.78
C SER A 169 20.75 -12.30 -9.13
N GLY A 170 20.35 -11.55 -10.16
CA GLY A 170 20.18 -12.04 -11.53
C GLY A 170 19.88 -10.92 -12.53
N ASP A 171 19.61 -11.27 -13.80
CA ASP A 171 19.24 -10.33 -14.87
C ASP A 171 17.87 -9.65 -14.61
N GLY A 172 17.09 -10.19 -13.67
CA GLY A 172 15.91 -9.56 -13.10
C GLY A 172 16.30 -8.66 -11.93
N LEU A 173 16.48 -7.37 -12.19
CA LEU A 173 16.70 -6.38 -11.13
C LEU A 173 15.39 -6.24 -10.33
N GLY A 174 15.32 -6.84 -9.14
CA GLY A 174 14.15 -6.74 -8.26
C GLY A 174 14.43 -7.08 -6.79
N TYR A 175 13.50 -6.72 -5.90
CA TYR A 175 13.48 -7.15 -4.49
C TYR A 175 12.20 -7.93 -4.21
N TRP A 176 12.32 -9.12 -3.62
CA TRP A 176 11.20 -10.06 -3.45
C TRP A 176 11.26 -10.83 -2.13
N CYS A 177 10.12 -11.36 -1.70
CA CYS A 177 10.01 -12.25 -0.55
C CYS A 177 10.42 -13.68 -0.91
N ARG A 178 11.52 -14.19 -0.33
CA ARG A 178 12.09 -15.52 -0.63
C ARG A 178 12.45 -16.33 0.61
#